data_AF-A0A7V9FYT4-F1
#
_entry.id   AF-A0A7V9FYT4-F1
#
_cell.length_a   1.000
_cell.length_b   1.000
_cell.length_c   1.000
_cell.angle_alpha   90.00
_cell.angle_beta   90.00
_cell.angle_gamma   90.00
#
_symmetry.space_group_name_H-M   'P 1'
#
loop_
_entity.id
_entity.type
_entity.pdbx_description
1 polymer ?
#
loop_
_entity_poly.entity_id
_entity_poly.type
_entity_poly.pdbx_seq_one_letter_code
_entity_poly.pdbx_strand_id
1 'polypeptide(L)'
;MQPALDELAERGIAHELEVRSAHRAPDAVAEYARSARGRGLRVLIAGAGLAAALPGAVAAQTDLPVIGVPLRSSKSVLDGLDAVLSIVQLPPGVPVACVGVDSARNAAILAARILGVRDGALDSAA
;
A
#
# COMPACT_ATOMS: atom_id res chain seq x y z
N MET A 1 -7.47 -6.05 4.38
CA MET A 1 -7.50 -4.83 3.52
C MET A 1 -8.85 -4.12 3.51
N GLN A 2 -9.99 -4.80 3.77
CA GLN A 2 -11.31 -4.17 3.85
C GLN A 2 -11.37 -2.83 4.63
N PRO A 3 -10.73 -2.69 5.82
CA PRO A 3 -10.77 -1.41 6.55
C PRO A 3 -10.15 -0.22 5.80
N ALA A 4 -9.27 -0.45 4.83
CA ALA A 4 -8.77 0.61 3.96
C ALA A 4 -9.83 1.02 2.93
N LEU A 5 -10.56 0.06 2.35
CA LEU A 5 -11.60 0.31 1.36
C LEU A 5 -12.75 1.09 1.96
N ASP A 6 -13.19 0.71 3.17
CA ASP A 6 -14.25 1.38 3.91
C ASP A 6 -13.87 2.85 4.18
N GLU A 7 -12.65 3.10 4.69
CA GLU A 7 -12.15 4.45 4.97
C GLU A 7 -12.00 5.30 3.70
N LEU A 8 -11.52 4.73 2.58
CA LEU A 8 -11.45 5.44 1.31
C LEU A 8 -12.85 5.79 0.80
N ALA A 9 -13.81 4.87 0.93
CA ALA A 9 -15.20 5.09 0.54
C ALA A 9 -15.88 6.17 1.40
N GLU A 10 -15.70 6.14 2.73
CA GLU A 10 -16.19 7.16 3.67
C GLU A 10 -15.68 8.56 3.31
N ARG A 11 -14.45 8.65 2.79
CA ARG A 11 -13.83 9.90 2.34
C ARG A 11 -14.17 10.30 0.91
N GLY A 12 -14.93 9.47 0.18
CA GLY A 12 -15.23 9.70 -1.23
C GLY A 12 -14.01 9.60 -2.16
N ILE A 13 -12.96 8.88 -1.75
CA ILE A 13 -11.75 8.69 -2.55
C ILE A 13 -11.96 7.50 -3.48
N ALA A 14 -11.97 7.77 -4.79
CA ALA A 14 -12.03 6.74 -5.81
C ALA A 14 -10.81 5.81 -5.70
N HIS A 15 -11.06 4.51 -5.72
CA HIS A 15 -10.03 3.49 -5.54
C HIS A 15 -10.38 2.22 -6.32
N GLU A 16 -9.36 1.41 -6.56
CA GLU A 16 -9.49 0.06 -7.14
C GLU A 16 -8.82 -0.95 -6.20
N LEU A 17 -9.28 -2.21 -6.27
CA LEU A 17 -8.73 -3.32 -5.51
C LEU A 17 -8.26 -4.41 -6.47
N GLU A 18 -7.01 -4.82 -6.28
CA GLU A 18 -6.37 -5.87 -7.06
C GLU A 18 -5.70 -6.89 -6.15
N VAL A 19 -5.84 -8.18 -6.47
CA VAL A 19 -5.16 -9.27 -5.74
C VAL A 19 -4.04 -9.82 -6.61
N ARG A 20 -2.81 -9.42 -6.29
CA ARG A 20 -1.59 -9.81 -7.02
C ARG A 20 -0.54 -10.34 -6.06
N SER A 21 0.40 -11.14 -6.55
CA SER A 21 1.40 -11.81 -5.73
C SER A 21 2.79 -11.58 -6.29
N ALA A 22 3.64 -10.87 -5.53
CA ALA A 22 5.03 -10.62 -5.92
C ALA A 22 5.83 -11.92 -6.14
N HIS A 23 5.55 -12.97 -5.36
CA HIS A 23 6.25 -14.25 -5.48
C HIS A 23 5.74 -15.15 -6.60
N ARG A 24 4.46 -15.05 -6.97
CA ARG A 24 3.81 -15.99 -7.91
C ARG A 24 3.55 -15.38 -9.28
N ALA A 25 3.45 -14.06 -9.37
CA ALA A 25 3.17 -13.32 -10.59
C ALA A 25 3.92 -11.97 -10.57
N PRO A 26 5.26 -11.97 -10.54
CA PRO A 26 6.07 -10.75 -10.42
C PRO A 26 5.86 -9.78 -11.59
N ASP A 27 5.76 -10.28 -12.82
CA ASP A 27 5.56 -9.44 -14.01
C ASP A 27 4.22 -8.69 -13.96
N ALA A 28 3.17 -9.35 -13.49
CA ALA A 28 1.84 -8.75 -13.33
C ALA A 28 1.80 -7.68 -12.22
N VAL A 29 2.64 -7.80 -11.19
CA VAL A 29 2.82 -6.75 -10.18
C VAL A 29 3.58 -5.57 -10.79
N ALA A 30 4.64 -5.84 -11.54
CA ALA A 30 5.47 -4.82 -12.13
C ALA A 30 4.71 -4.01 -13.20
N GLU A 31 3.93 -4.68 -14.05
CA GLU A 31 3.05 -4.04 -15.04
C GLU A 31 1.99 -3.15 -14.37
N TYR A 32 1.35 -3.64 -13.30
CA TYR A 32 0.37 -2.86 -12.56
C TYR A 32 0.99 -1.59 -11.97
N ALA A 33 2.17 -1.71 -11.34
CA ALA A 33 2.88 -0.59 -10.71
C ALA A 33 3.38 0.45 -11.73
N ARG A 34 3.95 0.01 -12.86
CA ARG A 34 4.43 0.90 -13.92
C ARG A 34 3.31 1.67 -14.61
N SER A 35 2.17 1.02 -14.83
CA SER A 35 1.01 1.65 -15.51
C SER A 35 0.17 2.53 -14.58
N ALA A 36 0.29 2.38 -13.26
CA ALA A 36 -0.56 3.04 -12.26
C ALA A 36 -0.73 4.55 -12.47
N ARG A 37 0.37 5.29 -12.65
CA ARG A 37 0.32 6.74 -12.88
C ARG A 37 -0.45 7.10 -14.15
N GLY A 38 -0.22 6.36 -15.24
CA GLY A 38 -0.91 6.58 -16.52
C GLY A 38 -2.42 6.32 -16.44
N ARG A 39 -2.87 5.52 -15.48
CA ARG A 39 -4.29 5.25 -15.19
C ARG A 39 -4.92 6.24 -14.21
N GLY A 40 -4.15 7.24 -13.76
CA GLY A 40 -4.63 8.27 -12.83
C GLY A 40 -4.48 7.94 -11.35
N LEU A 41 -3.82 6.82 -11.00
CA LEU A 41 -3.53 6.52 -9.59
C LEU A 41 -2.48 7.49 -9.04
N ARG A 42 -2.64 7.81 -7.75
CA ARG A 42 -1.83 8.83 -7.07
C ARG A 42 -1.10 8.31 -5.82
N VAL A 43 -1.62 7.26 -5.19
CA VAL A 43 -1.03 6.55 -4.05
C VAL A 43 -1.35 5.06 -4.21
N LEU A 44 -0.41 4.19 -3.86
CA LEU A 44 -0.61 2.74 -3.86
C LEU A 44 -0.57 2.21 -2.43
N ILE A 45 -1.54 1.38 -2.06
CA ILE A 45 -1.56 0.67 -0.77
C ILE A 45 -1.35 -0.82 -1.04
N ALA A 46 -0.28 -1.39 -0.49
CA ALA A 46 0.09 -2.79 -0.68
C ALA A 46 0.10 -3.52 0.66
N GLY A 47 -0.69 -4.59 0.79
CA GLY A 47 -0.73 -5.44 1.97
C GLY A 47 -0.08 -6.80 1.73
N ALA A 48 0.81 -7.23 2.63
CA ALA A 48 1.43 -8.56 2.57
C ALA A 48 1.84 -9.06 3.95
N GLY A 49 1.88 -10.38 4.13
CA GLY A 49 2.33 -11.05 5.35
C GLY A 49 3.50 -12.00 5.10
N LEU A 50 4.05 -12.61 6.17
CA LEU A 50 5.26 -13.44 6.14
C LEU A 50 6.46 -12.65 5.60
N ALA A 51 7.21 -13.21 4.65
CA ALA A 51 8.20 -12.48 3.86
C ALA A 51 7.47 -11.49 2.92
N ALA A 52 7.07 -10.35 3.46
CA ALA A 52 6.10 -9.44 2.85
C ALA A 52 6.71 -8.58 1.72
N ALA A 53 7.00 -9.21 0.57
CA ALA A 53 7.72 -8.57 -0.54
C ALA A 53 6.88 -7.60 -1.40
N LEU A 54 5.55 -7.69 -1.36
CA LEU A 54 4.68 -6.94 -2.29
C LEU A 54 4.89 -5.41 -2.23
N PRO A 55 4.94 -4.75 -1.05
CA PRO A 55 5.11 -3.30 -1.01
C PRO A 55 6.43 -2.83 -1.64
N GLY A 56 7.54 -3.51 -1.33
CA GLY A 56 8.84 -3.20 -1.92
C GLY A 56 8.89 -3.49 -3.43
N ALA A 57 8.30 -4.59 -3.87
CA ALA A 57 8.22 -4.94 -5.30
C ALA A 57 7.42 -3.91 -6.11
N VAL A 58 6.33 -3.38 -5.54
CA VAL A 58 5.55 -2.30 -6.16
C VAL A 58 6.35 -1.00 -6.18
N ALA A 59 6.96 -0.61 -5.05
CA ALA A 59 7.75 0.62 -4.95
C ALA A 59 8.95 0.65 -5.91
N ALA A 60 9.55 -0.51 -6.21
CA ALA A 60 10.65 -0.60 -7.17
C ALA A 60 10.22 -0.36 -8.64
N GLN A 61 8.92 -0.30 -8.93
CA GLN A 61 8.36 -0.27 -10.28
C GLN A 61 7.52 0.98 -10.56
N THR A 62 7.52 1.96 -9.66
CA THR A 62 6.71 3.17 -9.77
C THR A 62 7.38 4.34 -9.07
N ASP A 63 7.04 5.55 -9.49
CA ASP A 63 7.43 6.80 -8.83
C ASP A 63 6.31 7.35 -7.92
N LEU A 64 5.18 6.63 -7.81
CA LEU A 64 4.09 6.95 -6.89
C LEU A 64 4.44 6.58 -5.45
N PRO A 65 3.93 7.33 -4.45
CA PRO A 65 4.01 6.92 -3.05
C PRO A 65 3.39 5.54 -2.84
N VAL A 66 4.14 4.65 -2.19
CA VAL A 66 3.67 3.31 -1.80
C VAL A 66 3.59 3.20 -0.28
N ILE A 67 2.41 2.80 0.20
CA ILE A 67 2.12 2.54 1.61
C ILE A 67 2.06 1.03 1.82
N GLY A 68 2.91 0.52 2.69
CA GLY A 68 2.99 -0.90 3.03
C GLY A 68 2.19 -1.21 4.29
N VAL A 69 1.33 -2.23 4.21
CA VAL A 69 0.55 -2.76 5.35
C VAL A 69 1.08 -4.15 5.70
N PRO A 70 1.81 -4.31 6.81
CA PRO A 70 2.17 -5.63 7.32
C PRO A 70 0.91 -6.37 7.74
N LEU A 71 0.68 -7.56 7.19
CA LEU A 71 -0.47 -8.40 7.51
C LEU A 71 -0.05 -9.58 8.38
N ARG A 72 -0.80 -9.84 9.45
CA ARG A 72 -0.60 -11.06 10.22
C ARG A 72 -0.96 -12.28 9.39
N SER A 73 -0.20 -13.34 9.60
CA SER A 73 -0.47 -14.65 9.03
C SER A 73 -0.54 -15.66 10.16
N SER A 74 -1.55 -16.52 10.14
CA SER A 74 -1.62 -17.69 11.04
C SER A 74 -0.46 -18.67 10.85
N LYS A 75 0.29 -18.54 9.75
CA LYS A 75 1.50 -19.32 9.45
C LYS A 75 2.78 -18.70 9.99
N SER A 76 2.71 -17.46 10.49
CA SER A 76 3.84 -16.79 11.09
C SER A 76 3.97 -17.20 12.56
N VAL A 77 5.19 -17.46 13.01
CA VAL A 77 5.51 -17.63 14.44
C VAL A 77 5.91 -16.31 15.10
N LEU A 78 5.93 -15.21 14.34
CA LEU A 78 6.43 -13.89 14.77
C LEU A 78 5.33 -12.81 14.85
N ASP A 79 4.04 -13.21 14.79
CA ASP A 79 2.86 -12.34 14.90
C ASP A 79 2.92 -11.05 14.05
N GLY A 80 3.49 -11.14 12.84
CA GLY A 80 3.60 -10.03 11.90
C GLY A 80 4.89 -9.21 11.99
N LEU A 81 5.79 -9.47 12.95
CA LEU A 81 7.11 -8.82 13.00
C LEU A 81 7.95 -9.13 11.75
N ASP A 82 7.84 -10.35 11.23
CA ASP A 82 8.41 -10.75 9.93
C ASP A 82 7.94 -9.83 8.79
N ALA A 83 6.63 -9.57 8.73
CA ALA A 83 6.06 -8.69 7.73
C ALA A 83 6.50 -7.24 7.92
N VAL A 84 6.54 -6.75 9.18
CA VAL A 84 7.00 -5.39 9.50
C VAL A 84 8.42 -5.18 9.00
N LEU A 85 9.36 -6.05 9.39
CA LEU A 85 10.76 -5.92 9.01
C LEU A 85 10.95 -6.08 7.50
N SER A 86 10.17 -6.94 6.85
CA SER A 86 10.20 -7.12 5.39
C SER A 86 9.75 -5.86 4.62
N ILE A 87 8.87 -5.04 5.20
CA ILE A 87 8.30 -3.86 4.55
C ILE A 87 9.09 -2.59 4.88
N VAL A 88 9.47 -2.40 6.15
CA VAL A 88 10.05 -1.13 6.62
C VAL A 88 11.54 -0.99 6.31
N GLN A 89 12.28 -2.10 6.23
CA GLN A 89 13.74 -2.10 6.08
C GLN A 89 14.20 -2.12 4.61
N LEU A 90 13.63 -1.24 3.77
CA LEU A 90 14.10 -1.10 2.38
C LEU A 90 15.40 -0.30 2.28
N PRO A 91 16.27 -0.62 1.30
CA PRO A 91 17.51 0.10 1.08
C PRO A 91 17.25 1.52 0.52
N PRO A 92 18.25 2.43 0.61
CA PRO A 92 18.15 3.76 0.01
C PRO A 92 17.78 3.71 -1.48
N GLY A 93 16.88 4.59 -1.90
CA GLY A 93 16.43 4.73 -3.30
C GLY A 93 15.04 4.15 -3.60
N VAL A 94 14.51 3.26 -2.77
CA VAL A 94 13.18 2.64 -2.98
C VAL A 94 12.36 2.69 -1.68
N PRO A 95 11.80 3.85 -1.30
CA PRO A 95 11.10 4.00 -0.03
C PRO A 95 9.70 3.37 -0.03
N VAL A 96 9.28 2.85 1.12
CA VAL A 96 7.88 2.46 1.41
C VAL A 96 7.45 3.07 2.74
N ALA A 97 6.28 3.70 2.77
CA ALA A 97 5.68 4.17 4.00
C ALA A 97 4.99 3.01 4.72
N CYS A 98 5.67 2.39 5.69
CA CYS A 98 5.11 1.27 6.46
C CYS A 98 4.17 1.79 7.56
N VAL A 99 2.94 1.26 7.63
CA VAL A 99 2.03 1.46 8.77
C VAL A 99 2.14 0.30 9.78
N GLY A 100 1.36 0.37 10.86
CA GLY A 100 1.29 -0.71 11.85
C GLY A 100 0.71 -2.02 11.30
N VAL A 101 0.95 -3.11 12.03
CA VAL A 101 0.43 -4.45 11.70
C VAL A 101 -1.09 -4.45 11.62
N ASP A 102 -1.63 -5.05 10.55
CA ASP A 102 -3.06 -5.08 10.16
C ASP A 102 -3.74 -3.70 10.10
N SER A 103 -2.96 -2.62 10.07
CA SER A 103 -3.45 -1.25 10.17
C SER A 103 -3.88 -0.69 8.80
N ALA A 104 -4.66 -1.46 8.06
CA ALA A 104 -5.12 -1.10 6.71
C ALA A 104 -5.90 0.24 6.71
N ARG A 105 -6.70 0.50 7.74
CA ARG A 105 -7.40 1.78 7.91
C ARG A 105 -6.43 2.97 7.96
N ASN A 106 -5.33 2.85 8.72
CA ASN A 106 -4.32 3.91 8.79
C ASN A 106 -3.59 4.12 7.46
N ALA A 107 -3.44 3.08 6.64
CA ALA A 107 -2.90 3.25 5.30
C ALA A 107 -3.82 4.10 4.41
N ALA A 108 -5.14 3.92 4.50
CA ALA A 108 -6.11 4.78 3.81
C ALA A 108 -6.10 6.23 4.35
N ILE A 109 -6.02 6.41 5.67
CA ILE A 109 -5.89 7.76 6.28
C ILE A 109 -4.59 8.44 5.81
N LEU A 110 -3.48 7.71 5.75
CA LEU A 110 -2.22 8.24 5.25
C LEU A 110 -2.30 8.58 3.76
N ALA A 111 -2.95 7.74 2.95
CA ALA A 111 -3.20 8.03 1.54
C ALA A 111 -4.04 9.32 1.39
N ALA A 112 -5.11 9.47 2.17
CA ALA A 112 -5.93 10.68 2.18
C ALA A 112 -5.10 11.93 2.52
N ARG A 113 -4.21 11.85 3.52
CA ARG A 113 -3.28 12.95 3.86
C ARG A 113 -2.32 13.29 2.74
N ILE A 114 -1.76 12.30 2.04
CA ILE A 114 -0.89 12.51 0.87
C ILE A 114 -1.66 13.20 -0.27
N LEU A 115 -2.93 12.84 -0.45
CA LEU A 115 -3.81 13.41 -1.47
C LEU A 115 -4.39 14.78 -1.08
N GLY A 116 -4.15 15.28 0.15
CA GLY A 116 -4.77 16.50 0.64
C GLY A 116 -6.27 16.38 0.90
N VAL A 117 -6.81 15.17 1.05
CA VAL A 117 -8.23 14.96 1.34
C VAL A 117 -8.45 15.10 2.84
N ARG A 118 -9.27 16.07 3.25
CA ARG A 118 -9.74 16.22 4.64
C ARG A 118 -11.12 15.59 4.77
N ASP A 119 -11.56 15.36 6.01
CA ASP A 119 -12.90 14.82 6.27
C ASP A 119 -13.96 15.67 5.54
N GLY A 120 -14.58 15.10 4.49
CA GLY A 120 -15.68 15.70 3.74
C GLY A 120 -15.34 16.58 2.51
N ALA A 121 -14.08 16.82 2.15
CA ALA A 121 -13.75 17.54 0.90
C ALA A 121 -12.29 17.34 0.43
N LEU A 122 -12.10 17.23 -0.89
CA LEU A 122 -10.80 17.40 -1.56
C LEU A 122 -10.37 18.86 -1.43
N ASP A 123 -9.16 19.14 -0.92
CA ASP A 123 -8.61 20.50 -0.98
C ASP A 123 -8.50 20.90 -2.46
N SER A 124 -9.20 21.97 -2.86
CA SER A 124 -9.11 22.55 -4.21
C SER A 124 -7.83 23.35 -4.43
N ALA A 125 -6.80 23.11 -3.62
CA ALA A 125 -5.51 23.78 -3.65
C ALA A 125 -4.37 22.77 -3.72
N ALA A 126 -4.14 22.23 -4.92
CA ALA A 126 -2.88 21.63 -5.34
C ALA A 126 -2.67 21.89 -6.83
#